data_AF-A0A1G7F1C5-F1
#
_entry.id   AF-A0A1G7F1C5-F1
#
_cell.length_a   1.000
_cell.length_b   1.000
_cell.length_c   1.000
_cell.angle_alpha   90.00
_cell.angle_beta   90.00
_cell.angle_gamma   90.00
#
_symmetry.space_group_name_H-M   'P 1'
#
loop_
_entity.id
_entity.type
_entity.pdbx_description
1 polymer ?
#
loop_
_entity_poly.entity_id
_entity_poly.type
_entity_poly.pdbx_seq_one_letter_code
_entity_poly.pdbx_strand_id
1 'polypeptide(L)'
;MIGSRFMSEESVRHHRVRSVIVPLLLLATVAYFSYHAVNGERGLLAWWQVRQDIQIARADQAALEAERAWLEHRVGLLYDHQLRPDMLDERARDMLNLIGPDEVIVLPPEG
;
A
#
# COMPACT_ATOMS: atom_id res chain seq x y z
N MET A 1 20.55 35.04 79.11
CA MET A 1 21.07 35.99 78.10
C MET A 1 21.85 35.19 77.05
N ILE A 2 21.20 34.94 75.91
CA ILE A 2 21.60 35.41 74.56
C ILE A 2 22.65 34.48 73.92
N GLY A 3 22.24 33.64 72.95
CA GLY A 3 23.22 32.99 72.09
C GLY A 3 22.86 31.74 71.27
N SER A 4 21.59 31.34 71.08
CA SER A 4 21.30 30.05 70.41
C SER A 4 20.27 30.08 69.28
N ARG A 5 20.06 31.22 68.60
CA ARG A 5 19.00 31.33 67.56
C ARG A 5 19.43 31.79 66.16
N PHE A 6 20.72 31.80 65.84
CA PHE A 6 21.20 32.38 64.57
C PHE A 6 21.74 31.40 63.51
N MET A 7 21.66 30.07 63.71
CA MET A 7 22.36 29.12 62.82
C MET A 7 21.48 28.06 62.13
N SER A 8 20.20 28.32 61.83
CA SER A 8 19.34 27.30 61.19
C SER A 8 18.49 27.72 59.99
N GLU A 9 18.69 28.91 59.40
CA GLU A 9 17.80 29.38 58.31
C GLU A 9 18.43 29.33 56.90
N GLU A 10 19.75 29.15 56.76
CA GLU A 10 20.40 29.30 55.45
C GLU A 10 20.61 27.97 54.66
N SER A 11 20.57 26.82 55.33
CA SER A 11 20.86 25.51 54.71
C SER A 11 19.70 24.91 53.91
N VAL A 12 18.47 25.35 54.13
CA VAL A 12 17.25 24.73 53.57
C VAL A 12 16.93 25.26 52.15
N ARG A 13 17.58 26.35 51.73
CA ARG A 13 17.21 27.05 50.49
C ARG A 13 17.83 26.40 49.24
N HIS A 14 19.03 25.85 49.33
CA HIS A 14 19.70 25.23 48.19
C HIS A 14 19.07 23.89 47.75
N HIS A 15 18.44 23.15 48.68
CA HIS A 15 17.81 21.88 48.32
C HIS A 15 16.48 22.04 47.56
N ARG A 16 15.74 23.13 47.78
CA ARG A 16 14.46 23.37 47.08
C ARG A 16 14.67 23.91 45.67
N VAL A 17 15.67 24.77 45.47
CA VAL A 17 15.98 25.31 44.13
C VAL A 17 16.45 24.18 43.20
N ARG A 18 17.29 23.26 43.68
CA ARG A 18 17.69 22.07 42.92
C ARG A 18 16.52 21.12 42.64
N SER A 19 15.51 21.10 43.52
CA SER A 19 14.32 20.25 43.38
C SER A 19 13.35 20.72 42.29
N VAL A 20 13.40 21.98 41.85
CA VAL A 20 12.54 22.51 40.77
C VAL A 20 13.22 22.46 39.41
N ILE A 21 14.56 22.57 39.39
CA ILE A 21 15.33 22.50 38.14
C ILE A 21 15.16 21.14 37.44
N VAL A 22 15.22 20.04 38.19
CA VAL A 22 15.07 18.68 37.64
C VAL A 22 13.72 18.48 36.94
N PRO A 23 12.56 18.73 37.58
CA PRO A 23 11.26 18.56 36.90
C PRO A 23 11.06 19.57 35.77
N LEU A 24 11.61 20.79 35.86
CA LEU A 24 11.53 21.77 34.77
C LEU A 24 12.31 21.29 33.54
N LEU A 25 13.52 20.76 33.72
CA LEU A 25 14.31 20.17 32.64
C LEU A 25 13.59 18.96 32.05
N LEU A 26 13.02 18.10 32.89
CA LEU A 26 12.25 16.95 32.43
C LEU A 26 11.05 17.39 31.56
N LEU A 27 10.31 18.40 32.01
CA LEU A 27 9.18 18.97 31.27
C LEU A 27 9.65 19.54 29.92
N ALA A 28 10.76 20.28 29.90
CA ALA A 28 11.34 20.82 28.68
C ALA A 28 11.76 19.71 27.70
N THR A 29 12.38 18.63 28.21
CA THR A 29 12.74 17.47 27.41
C THR A 29 11.51 16.76 26.84
N VAL A 30 10.47 16.55 27.64
CA VAL A 30 9.19 15.97 27.17
C VAL A 30 8.55 16.86 26.11
N ALA A 31 8.51 18.18 26.31
CA ALA A 31 7.98 19.12 25.34
C ALA A 31 8.76 19.11 24.03
N TYR A 32 10.10 19.09 24.10
CA TYR A 32 10.98 18.98 22.93
C TYR A 32 10.72 17.71 22.13
N PHE A 33 10.72 16.55 22.79
CA PHE A 33 10.42 15.27 22.14
C PHE A 33 8.99 15.22 21.60
N SER A 34 8.01 15.78 22.30
CA SER A 34 6.63 15.85 21.82
C SER A 34 6.50 16.71 20.57
N TYR A 35 7.16 17.88 20.55
CA TYR A 35 7.22 18.75 19.37
C TYR A 35 7.89 18.04 18.19
N HIS A 36 9.02 17.37 18.42
CA HIS A 36 9.73 16.61 17.38
C HIS A 36 9.01 15.32 16.97
N ALA A 37 8.18 14.73 17.83
CA ALA A 37 7.32 13.59 17.48
C ALA A 37 6.18 13.99 16.53
N VAL A 38 5.75 15.26 16.58
CA VAL A 38 4.73 15.82 15.69
C VAL A 38 5.36 16.38 14.40
N ASN A 39 6.47 17.13 14.51
CA ASN A 39 7.12 17.80 13.37
C ASN A 39 8.22 16.98 12.69
N GLY A 40 8.61 15.84 13.26
CA GLY A 40 9.65 14.99 12.71
C GLY A 40 9.11 14.11 11.59
N GLU A 41 9.89 13.99 10.52
CA GLU A 41 9.70 13.10 9.37
C GLU A 41 9.42 11.62 9.72
N ARG A 42 9.77 11.21 10.95
CA ARG A 42 9.59 9.85 11.51
C ARG A 42 8.66 9.83 12.73
N GLY A 43 7.81 10.85 12.88
CA GLY A 43 6.83 10.95 13.94
C GLY A 43 5.78 9.84 13.90
N LEU A 44 4.98 9.74 14.96
CA LEU A 44 3.90 8.75 15.07
C LEU A 44 2.94 8.81 13.88
N LEU A 45 2.73 10.01 13.34
CA LEU A 45 1.90 10.26 12.15
C LEU A 45 2.52 9.65 10.87
N ALA A 46 3.82 9.85 10.65
CA ALA A 46 4.52 9.29 9.50
C ALA A 46 4.53 7.75 9.56
N TRP A 47 4.69 7.17 10.75
CA TRP A 47 4.55 5.72 10.94
C TRP A 47 3.14 5.22 10.59
N TRP A 48 2.10 5.96 10.96
CA TRP A 48 0.72 5.62 10.60
C TRP A 48 0.51 5.66 9.08
N GLN A 49 0.96 6.72 8.41
CA GLN A 49 0.84 6.88 6.96
C GLN A 49 1.54 5.77 6.20
N VAL A 50 2.81 5.49 6.51
CA VAL A 50 3.56 4.39 5.88
C VAL A 50 2.85 3.06 6.08
N ARG A 51 2.25 2.82 7.25
CA ARG A 51 1.50 1.60 7.51
C ARG A 51 0.22 1.52 6.67
N GLN A 52 -0.46 2.63 6.41
CA GLN A 52 -1.59 2.67 5.49
C GLN A 52 -1.16 2.42 4.05
N ASP A 53 -0.07 3.03 3.60
CA ASP A 53 0.46 2.85 2.24
C ASP A 53 0.84 1.39 1.98
N ILE A 54 1.46 0.72 2.96
CA ILE A 54 1.75 -0.71 2.90
C ILE A 54 0.48 -1.55 2.75
N GLN A 55 -0.60 -1.18 3.47
CA GLN A 55 -1.86 -1.91 3.38
C GLN A 55 -2.53 -1.75 2.01
N ILE A 56 -2.49 -0.53 1.44
CA ILE A 56 -3.02 -0.26 0.10
C ILE A 56 -2.22 -1.04 -0.95
N ALA A 57 -0.89 -0.92 -0.93
CA ALA A 57 -0.03 -1.62 -1.89
C ALA A 57 -0.22 -3.15 -1.84
N ARG A 58 -0.42 -3.73 -0.65
CA ARG A 58 -0.74 -5.15 -0.50
C ARG A 58 -2.10 -5.53 -1.09
N ALA A 59 -3.11 -4.67 -0.92
CA ALA A 59 -4.42 -4.90 -1.50
C ALA A 59 -4.35 -4.86 -3.04
N ASP A 60 -3.62 -3.89 -3.60
CA ASP A 60 -3.42 -3.77 -5.04
C ASP A 60 -2.64 -4.98 -5.60
N GLN A 61 -1.60 -5.42 -4.90
CA GLN A 61 -0.86 -6.61 -5.27
C GLN A 61 -1.77 -7.85 -5.31
N ALA A 62 -2.59 -8.05 -4.28
CA ALA A 62 -3.51 -9.20 -4.22
C ALA A 62 -4.56 -9.15 -5.35
N ALA A 63 -5.06 -7.98 -5.69
CA ALA A 63 -5.99 -7.81 -6.80
C ALA A 63 -5.34 -8.16 -8.16
N LEU A 64 -4.11 -7.67 -8.40
CA LEU A 64 -3.37 -7.96 -9.61
C LEU A 64 -2.98 -9.44 -9.73
N GLU A 65 -2.60 -10.09 -8.62
CA GLU A 65 -2.33 -11.52 -8.57
C GLU A 65 -3.58 -12.35 -8.92
N ALA A 66 -4.75 -11.95 -8.41
CA ALA A 66 -6.01 -12.59 -8.73
C ALA A 66 -6.38 -12.44 -10.22
N GLU A 67 -6.20 -11.25 -10.79
CA GLU A 67 -6.46 -11.00 -12.21
C GLU A 67 -5.50 -11.80 -13.10
N ARG A 68 -4.22 -11.85 -12.73
CA ARG A 68 -3.23 -12.67 -13.42
C ARG A 68 -3.62 -14.15 -13.39
N ALA A 69 -4.00 -14.69 -12.22
CA ALA A 69 -4.41 -16.08 -12.10
C ALA A 69 -5.66 -16.39 -12.95
N TRP A 70 -6.61 -15.46 -13.03
CA TRP A 70 -7.79 -15.60 -13.87
C TRP A 70 -7.44 -15.62 -15.36
N LEU A 71 -6.55 -14.73 -15.82
CA LEU A 71 -6.07 -14.71 -17.20
C LEU A 71 -5.27 -15.97 -17.54
N GLU A 72 -4.38 -16.42 -16.65
CA GLU A 72 -3.60 -17.66 -16.83
C GLU A 72 -4.51 -18.87 -16.94
N HIS A 73 -5.56 -18.96 -16.13
CA HIS A 73 -6.57 -20.02 -16.25
C HIS A 73 -7.27 -19.97 -17.61
N ARG A 74 -7.68 -18.79 -18.05
CA ARG A 74 -8.40 -18.61 -19.33
C ARG A 74 -7.52 -18.90 -20.54
N VAL A 75 -6.24 -18.51 -20.49
CA VAL A 75 -5.24 -18.89 -21.50
C VAL A 75 -4.99 -20.40 -21.46
N GLY A 76 -4.90 -21.00 -20.27
CA GLY A 76 -4.78 -22.45 -20.11
C GLY A 76 -5.94 -23.21 -20.74
N LEU A 77 -7.18 -22.74 -20.57
CA LEU A 77 -8.36 -23.32 -21.23
C LEU A 77 -8.30 -23.20 -22.76
N LEU A 78 -7.79 -22.08 -23.29
CA LEU A 78 -7.57 -21.91 -24.73
C LEU A 78 -6.40 -22.76 -25.25
N TYR A 79 -5.40 -23.03 -24.40
CA TYR A 79 -4.25 -23.87 -24.72
C TYR A 79 -4.62 -25.36 -24.70
N ASP A 80 -5.41 -25.80 -23.72
CA ASP A 80 -5.95 -27.16 -23.68
C ASP A 80 -6.97 -27.39 -24.81
N HIS A 81 -7.70 -26.35 -25.18
CA HIS A 81 -8.52 -26.30 -26.39
C HIS A 81 -7.76 -25.76 -27.61
N GLN A 82 -6.42 -25.81 -27.63
CA GLN A 82 -5.68 -25.54 -28.87
C GLN A 82 -6.15 -26.55 -29.90
N LEU A 83 -7.06 -26.03 -30.73
CA LEU A 83 -7.28 -26.42 -32.11
C LEU A 83 -5.97 -26.99 -32.61
N ARG A 84 -5.93 -28.31 -32.77
CA ARG A 84 -4.80 -28.96 -33.43
C ARG A 84 -4.60 -28.23 -34.76
N PRO A 85 -3.37 -27.93 -35.19
CA PRO A 85 -3.11 -27.37 -36.51
C PRO A 85 -3.88 -28.11 -37.61
N ASP A 86 -4.03 -29.43 -37.45
CA ASP A 86 -4.81 -30.32 -38.29
C ASP A 86 -6.31 -29.95 -38.38
N MET A 87 -6.91 -29.48 -37.27
CA MET A 87 -8.31 -29.03 -37.25
C MET A 87 -8.50 -27.62 -37.81
N LEU A 88 -7.49 -26.74 -37.74
CA LEU A 88 -7.48 -25.48 -38.47
C LEU A 88 -7.38 -25.72 -39.97
N ASP A 89 -6.57 -26.70 -40.39
CA ASP A 89 -6.42 -27.08 -41.80
C ASP A 89 -7.69 -27.79 -42.34
N GLU A 90 -8.36 -28.61 -41.53
CA GLU A 90 -9.69 -29.17 -41.86
C GLU A 90 -10.75 -28.09 -42.01
N ARG A 91 -10.86 -27.15 -41.05
CA ARG A 91 -11.87 -26.09 -41.11
C ARG A 91 -11.57 -25.06 -42.20
N ALA A 92 -10.29 -24.80 -42.48
CA ALA A 92 -9.87 -23.97 -43.60
C ALA A 92 -10.19 -24.64 -44.94
N ARG A 93 -9.99 -25.97 -45.10
CA ARG A 93 -10.41 -26.72 -46.30
C ARG A 93 -11.92 -26.77 -46.47
N ASP A 94 -12.67 -26.95 -45.38
CA ASP A 94 -14.13 -26.99 -45.39
C ASP A 94 -14.72 -25.60 -45.72
N MET A 95 -14.11 -24.52 -45.22
CA MET A 95 -14.47 -23.14 -45.58
C MET A 95 -13.96 -22.69 -46.95
N LEU A 96 -12.79 -23.17 -47.42
CA LEU A 96 -12.29 -22.90 -48.78
C LEU A 96 -13.07 -23.66 -49.86
N ASN A 97 -13.87 -24.66 -49.49
CA ASN A 97 -14.78 -25.35 -50.40
C ASN A 97 -16.20 -24.74 -50.40
N LEU A 98 -16.40 -23.56 -49.80
CA LEU A 98 -17.70 -22.92 -49.64
C LEU A 98 -17.76 -21.47 -50.14
N ILE A 99 -16.90 -21.10 -51.10
CA ILE A 99 -17.20 -20.19 -52.22
C ILE A 99 -16.11 -20.46 -53.26
N GLY A 100 -16.47 -21.06 -54.39
CA GLY A 100 -15.56 -21.15 -55.53
C GLY A 100 -15.30 -19.75 -56.12
N PRO A 101 -14.12 -19.47 -56.69
CA PRO A 101 -13.80 -18.19 -57.31
C PRO A 101 -14.72 -17.79 -58.49
N ASP A 102 -15.67 -18.64 -58.88
CA ASP A 102 -16.60 -18.45 -60.00
C ASP A 102 -18.10 -18.40 -59.58
N GLU A 103 -18.42 -18.27 -58.29
CA GLU A 103 -19.82 -18.23 -57.85
C GLU A 103 -20.42 -16.81 -57.93
N VAL A 104 -21.29 -16.58 -58.91
CA VAL A 104 -22.07 -15.34 -59.09
C VAL A 104 -23.34 -15.40 -58.25
N ILE A 105 -23.51 -14.44 -57.34
CA ILE A 105 -24.78 -14.24 -56.62
C ILE A 105 -25.82 -13.71 -57.62
N VAL A 106 -26.78 -14.55 -58.02
CA VAL A 106 -27.99 -14.11 -58.71
C VAL A 106 -29.04 -13.77 -57.65
N LEU A 107 -29.24 -12.47 -57.41
CA LEU A 107 -30.43 -12.00 -56.69
C LEU A 107 -31.64 -12.16 -57.62
N PRO A 108 -32.72 -12.84 -57.19
CA PRO A 108 -33.95 -12.89 -57.97
C PRO A 108 -34.57 -11.48 -58.04
N PRO A 109 -35.21 -11.12 -59.18
CA PRO A 109 -35.91 -9.84 -59.29
C PRO A 109 -37.20 -9.92 -58.48
N GLU A 110 -37.26 -9.18 -57.40
CA GLU A 110 -38.49 -8.90 -56.67
C GLU A 110 -39.02 -7.55 -57.15
N GLY A 111 -39.94 -7.56 -58.12
CA GLY A 111 -40.90 -6.48 -58.41
C GLY A 111 -40.38 -5.17 -58.99
#